data_AF-A0A8S9N6N5-F1
#
_entry.id   AF-A0A8S9N6N5-F1
#
_cell.length_a   1.000
_cell.length_b   1.000
_cell.length_c   1.000
_cell.angle_alpha   90.00
_cell.angle_beta   90.00
_cell.angle_gamma   90.00
#
_symmetry.space_group_name_H-M   'P 1'
#
loop_
_entity.id
_entity.type
_entity.pdbx_description
1 polymer ?
#
loop_
_entity_poly.entity_id
_entity_poly.type
_entity_poly.pdbx_seq_one_letter_code
_entity_poly.pdbx_strand_id
1 'polypeptide(L)'
;MVESTKAYREAAGVFDYVCKIGHTDWSYIEKFPELTSPVCSSLKLICLAEGQAVTANKAKEKGTSASLVAKLHYGVTQFVAEANASLLSKTNTQVKQLSTQFLDYVSTLGALHELKSGKHLAESLESKGELGEEAIGVLRRSLARAKLTTQCRSDTWNRSSRRRESR
;
A
#
# COMPACT_ATOMS: atom_id res chain seq x y z
N MET A 1 -10.46 -3.24 16.78
CA MET A 1 -10.55 -3.10 15.30
C MET A 1 -11.36 -1.89 14.83
N VAL A 2 -12.55 -1.59 15.38
CA VAL A 2 -13.35 -0.40 14.98
C VAL A 2 -12.58 0.90 15.20
N GLU A 3 -11.89 1.01 16.33
CA GLU A 3 -11.07 2.17 16.69
C GLU A 3 -9.91 2.40 15.71
N SER A 4 -9.27 1.32 15.23
CA SER A 4 -8.17 1.41 14.26
C SER A 4 -8.65 1.91 12.90
N THR A 5 -9.78 1.41 12.37
CA THR A 5 -10.35 1.93 11.11
C THR A 5 -10.74 3.42 11.24
N LYS A 6 -11.25 3.82 12.40
CA LYS A 6 -11.59 5.22 12.69
C LYS A 6 -10.32 6.09 12.70
N ALA A 7 -9.28 5.69 13.42
CA ALA A 7 -8.02 6.42 13.49
C ALA A 7 -7.38 6.61 12.11
N TYR A 8 -7.36 5.58 11.26
CA TYR A 8 -6.86 5.71 9.89
C TYR A 8 -7.70 6.68 9.04
N ARG A 9 -9.02 6.68 9.20
CA ARG A 9 -9.89 7.62 8.48
C ARG A 9 -9.70 9.07 8.96
N GLU A 10 -9.51 9.27 10.26
CA GLU A 10 -9.19 10.58 10.84
C GLU A 10 -7.83 11.08 10.33
N ALA A 11 -6.80 10.23 10.34
CA ALA A 11 -5.49 10.56 9.78
C ALA A 11 -5.55 10.93 8.29
N ALA A 12 -6.34 10.18 7.50
CA ALA A 12 -6.58 10.52 6.09
C ALA A 12 -7.22 11.92 5.94
N GLY A 13 -8.15 12.28 6.83
CA GLY A 13 -8.77 13.61 6.86
C GLY A 13 -7.77 14.72 7.20
N VAL A 14 -6.86 14.48 8.14
CA VAL A 14 -5.78 15.43 8.47
C VAL A 14 -4.89 15.66 7.25
N PHE A 15 -4.43 14.61 6.58
CA PHE A 15 -3.60 14.77 5.39
C PHE A 15 -4.34 15.43 4.22
N ASP A 16 -5.63 15.12 4.02
CA ASP A 16 -6.47 15.78 3.02
C ASP A 16 -6.62 17.29 3.29
N TYR A 17 -6.78 17.66 4.56
CA TYR A 17 -6.82 19.06 4.98
C TYR A 17 -5.48 19.76 4.72
N VAL A 18 -4.35 19.14 5.13
CA VAL A 18 -3.01 19.69 4.89
C VAL A 18 -2.72 19.88 3.39
N CYS A 19 -3.17 18.96 2.52
CA CYS A 19 -3.06 19.14 1.08
C CYS A 19 -3.77 20.39 0.54
N LYS A 20 -4.91 20.75 1.15
CA LYS A 20 -5.84 21.77 0.64
C LYS A 20 -5.58 23.16 1.19
N ILE A 21 -5.04 23.28 2.40
CA ILE A 21 -4.81 24.57 3.06
C ILE A 21 -3.71 25.42 2.40
N GLY A 22 -3.12 24.95 1.29
CA GLY A 22 -2.31 25.76 0.35
C GLY A 22 -1.50 26.81 1.08
N HIS A 23 -0.48 26.36 1.83
CA HIS A 23 0.21 27.16 2.83
C HIS A 23 0.46 28.60 2.33
N THR A 24 -0.17 29.56 3.01
CA THR A 24 -0.06 30.99 2.72
C THR A 24 1.36 31.52 2.95
N ASP A 25 2.19 30.77 3.68
CA ASP A 25 3.59 31.09 3.95
C ASP A 25 4.48 29.89 3.58
N TRP A 26 4.89 29.83 2.31
CA TRP A 26 5.71 28.76 1.74
C TRP A 26 7.10 28.62 2.39
N SER A 27 7.56 29.66 3.09
CA SER A 27 8.84 29.68 3.80
C SER A 27 8.95 28.62 4.91
N TYR A 28 7.83 28.16 5.46
CA TYR A 28 7.80 27.16 6.53
C TYR A 28 7.74 25.72 6.00
N ILE A 29 7.11 25.46 4.85
CA ILE A 29 7.06 24.11 4.25
C ILE A 29 8.40 23.71 3.64
N GLU A 30 9.21 24.67 3.15
CA GLU A 30 10.56 24.35 2.66
C GLU A 30 11.41 23.65 3.74
N LYS A 31 11.05 23.80 5.03
CA LYS A 31 11.66 23.07 6.15
C LYS A 31 11.12 21.66 6.37
N PHE A 32 9.95 21.31 5.80
CA PHE A 32 9.24 20.05 5.99
C PHE A 32 8.87 19.41 4.65
N PRO A 33 9.82 18.74 3.98
CA PRO A 33 9.57 18.08 2.69
C PRO A 33 8.47 16.99 2.75
N GLU A 34 8.09 16.53 3.93
CA GLU A 34 6.98 15.61 4.19
C GLU A 34 5.58 16.24 4.13
N LEU A 35 5.48 17.58 4.20
CA LEU A 35 4.20 18.30 4.20
C LEU A 35 3.79 18.83 2.82
N THR A 36 4.40 18.30 1.78
CA THR A 36 4.14 18.75 0.43
C THR A 36 2.86 18.11 -0.11
N SER A 37 2.14 18.82 -0.97
CA SER A 37 0.84 18.35 -1.48
C SER A 37 0.88 16.92 -2.08
N PRO A 38 1.93 16.52 -2.84
CA PRO A 38 2.05 15.14 -3.32
C PRO A 38 2.26 14.11 -2.20
N VAL A 39 3.07 14.43 -1.19
CA VAL A 39 3.36 13.53 -0.06
C VAL A 39 2.13 13.38 0.83
N CYS A 40 1.47 14.48 1.18
CA CYS A 40 0.23 14.44 1.95
C CYS A 40 -0.89 13.70 1.19
N SER A 41 -0.99 13.88 -0.13
CA SER A 41 -1.99 13.16 -0.93
C SER A 41 -1.72 11.65 -0.93
N SER A 42 -0.46 11.25 -1.02
CA SER A 42 -0.08 9.84 -0.90
C SER A 42 -0.28 9.28 0.50
N LEU A 43 0.01 10.05 1.55
CA LEU A 43 -0.23 9.65 2.94
C LEU A 43 -1.73 9.48 3.23
N LYS A 44 -2.58 10.36 2.68
CA LYS A 44 -4.04 10.18 2.71
C LYS A 44 -4.44 8.82 2.13
N LEU A 45 -3.96 8.49 0.94
CA LEU A 45 -4.26 7.23 0.26
C LEU A 45 -3.74 6.03 1.06
N ILE A 46 -2.56 6.11 1.65
CA ILE A 46 -2.00 5.05 2.50
C ILE A 46 -2.84 4.84 3.77
N CYS A 47 -3.30 5.91 4.42
CA CYS A 47 -4.20 5.81 5.57
C CYS A 47 -5.54 5.14 5.16
N LEU A 48 -6.11 5.50 4.01
CA LEU A 48 -7.31 4.83 3.50
C LEU A 48 -7.06 3.35 3.18
N ALA A 49 -5.90 3.03 2.62
CA ALA A 49 -5.48 1.66 2.33
C ALA A 49 -5.40 0.82 3.61
N GLU A 50 -4.76 1.33 4.66
CA GLU A 50 -4.67 0.66 5.97
C GLU A 50 -6.04 0.50 6.64
N GLY A 51 -6.89 1.53 6.60
CA GLY A 51 -8.27 1.44 7.10
C GLY A 51 -9.08 0.36 6.37
N GLN A 52 -8.88 0.23 5.06
CA GLN A 52 -9.51 -0.82 4.25
C GLN A 52 -8.90 -2.20 4.52
N ALA A 53 -7.60 -2.30 4.79
CA ALA A 53 -6.95 -3.55 5.20
C ALA A 53 -7.53 -4.10 6.51
N VAL A 54 -7.75 -3.23 7.51
CA VAL A 54 -8.44 -3.57 8.77
C VAL A 54 -9.85 -4.07 8.48
N THR A 55 -10.58 -3.40 7.59
CA THR A 55 -11.94 -3.79 7.18
C THR A 55 -11.96 -5.16 6.50
N ALA A 56 -11.00 -5.44 5.62
CA ALA A 56 -10.87 -6.72 4.94
C ALA A 56 -10.61 -7.87 5.93
N ASN A 57 -9.72 -7.67 6.90
CA ASN A 57 -9.44 -8.66 7.94
C ASN A 57 -10.69 -8.94 8.79
N LYS A 58 -11.42 -7.90 9.17
CA LYS A 58 -12.68 -8.03 9.91
C LYS A 58 -13.77 -8.73 9.10
N ALA A 59 -13.87 -8.45 7.80
CA ALA A 59 -14.83 -9.12 6.92
C ALA A 59 -14.55 -10.63 6.88
N LYS A 60 -13.28 -11.01 6.73
CA LYS A 60 -12.84 -12.40 6.78
C LYS A 60 -13.18 -13.07 8.12
N GLU A 61 -12.89 -12.42 9.25
CA GLU A 61 -13.22 -12.94 10.60
C GLU A 61 -14.72 -13.16 10.80
N LYS A 62 -15.57 -12.35 10.17
CA LYS A 62 -17.03 -12.47 10.22
C LYS A 62 -17.61 -13.54 9.28
N GLY A 63 -16.77 -14.29 8.57
CA GLY A 63 -17.25 -15.29 7.59
C GLY A 63 -17.87 -14.66 6.33
N THR A 64 -17.44 -13.45 5.96
CA THR A 64 -17.88 -12.79 4.73
C THR A 64 -17.40 -13.57 3.50
N SER A 65 -18.15 -13.53 2.40
CA SER A 65 -17.81 -14.26 1.17
C SER A 65 -16.39 -13.95 0.66
N ALA A 66 -15.71 -14.98 0.16
CA ALA A 66 -14.34 -14.87 -0.37
C ALA A 66 -14.23 -13.82 -1.49
N SER A 67 -15.26 -13.71 -2.35
CA SER A 67 -15.33 -12.67 -3.38
C SER A 67 -15.29 -11.25 -2.82
N LEU A 68 -16.02 -10.97 -1.73
CA LEU A 68 -16.00 -9.63 -1.12
C LEU A 68 -14.69 -9.37 -0.39
N VAL A 69 -14.13 -10.36 0.31
CA VAL A 69 -12.81 -10.23 0.95
C VAL A 69 -11.71 -9.98 -0.10
N ALA A 70 -11.77 -10.66 -1.25
CA ALA A 70 -10.86 -10.43 -2.37
C ALA A 70 -10.95 -8.98 -2.86
N LYS A 71 -12.15 -8.47 -3.13
CA LYS A 71 -12.36 -7.08 -3.56
C LYS A 71 -11.84 -6.05 -2.55
N LEU A 72 -12.07 -6.30 -1.25
CA LEU A 72 -11.57 -5.41 -0.19
C LEU A 72 -10.04 -5.37 -0.19
N HIS A 73 -9.35 -6.50 -0.31
CA HIS A 73 -7.91 -6.50 -0.44
C HIS A 73 -7.41 -5.87 -1.75
N TYR A 74 -8.10 -6.10 -2.88
CA TYR A 74 -7.73 -5.48 -4.15
C TYR A 74 -7.82 -3.95 -4.10
N GLY A 75 -8.84 -3.38 -3.44
CA GLY A 75 -8.93 -1.93 -3.30
C GLY A 75 -7.80 -1.33 -2.44
N VAL A 76 -7.22 -2.09 -1.50
CA VAL A 76 -5.98 -1.67 -0.82
C VAL A 76 -4.85 -1.53 -1.84
N THR A 77 -4.69 -2.52 -2.73
CA THR A 77 -3.70 -2.46 -3.83
C THR A 77 -3.93 -1.25 -4.73
N GLN A 78 -5.18 -0.90 -5.03
CA GLN A 78 -5.50 0.28 -5.86
C GLN A 78 -5.08 1.60 -5.18
N PHE A 79 -5.42 1.79 -3.89
CA PHE A 79 -4.98 2.97 -3.14
C PHE A 79 -3.45 3.09 -3.09
N VAL A 80 -2.77 1.97 -2.86
CA VAL A 80 -1.30 1.94 -2.81
C VAL A 80 -0.68 2.21 -4.18
N ALA A 81 -1.28 1.69 -5.26
CA ALA A 81 -0.79 1.95 -6.61
C ALA A 81 -0.88 3.44 -6.98
N GLU A 82 -1.99 4.10 -6.62
CA GLU A 82 -2.16 5.54 -6.80
C GLU A 82 -1.18 6.34 -5.93
N ALA A 83 -1.00 5.96 -4.66
CA ALA A 83 -0.03 6.59 -3.77
C ALA A 83 1.40 6.48 -4.32
N ASN A 84 1.79 5.29 -4.81
CA ASN A 84 3.09 5.05 -5.42
C ASN A 84 3.28 5.80 -6.74
N ALA A 85 2.24 5.97 -7.55
CA ALA A 85 2.34 6.75 -8.79
C ALA A 85 2.68 8.22 -8.49
N SER A 86 2.10 8.80 -7.43
CA SER A 86 2.41 10.16 -6.96
C SER A 86 3.81 10.25 -6.32
N LEU A 87 4.20 9.27 -5.50
CA LEU A 87 5.51 9.26 -4.83
C LEU A 87 6.64 8.99 -5.82
N LEU A 88 6.51 8.02 -6.72
CA LEU A 88 7.59 7.63 -7.63
C LEU A 88 7.59 8.43 -8.93
N SER A 89 6.74 9.45 -9.05
CA SER A 89 6.72 10.33 -10.21
C SER A 89 8.09 10.99 -10.42
N LYS A 90 8.59 10.95 -11.65
CA LYS A 90 9.84 11.62 -12.04
C LYS A 90 9.79 13.14 -11.84
N THR A 91 8.60 13.73 -11.80
CA THR A 91 8.41 15.16 -11.52
C THR A 91 8.44 15.49 -10.03
N ASN A 92 8.41 14.49 -9.16
CA ASN A 92 8.39 14.65 -7.72
C ASN A 92 9.82 14.60 -7.16
N THR A 93 10.54 15.71 -7.22
CA THR A 93 11.92 15.84 -6.74
C THR A 93 12.04 15.74 -5.21
N GLN A 94 10.94 15.94 -4.49
CA GLN A 94 10.86 15.94 -3.03
C GLN A 94 10.84 14.52 -2.44
N VAL A 95 10.53 13.49 -3.24
CA VAL A 95 10.60 12.08 -2.82
C VAL A 95 12.01 11.62 -2.49
N LYS A 96 13.03 12.35 -2.96
CA LYS A 96 14.43 12.12 -2.55
C LYS A 96 14.65 12.28 -1.04
N GLN A 97 13.72 12.94 -0.33
CA GLN A 97 13.77 13.13 1.13
C GLN A 97 13.04 12.02 1.91
N LEU A 98 12.22 11.20 1.24
CA LEU A 98 11.52 10.09 1.91
C LEU A 98 12.48 8.92 2.12
N SER A 99 12.35 8.27 3.27
CA SER A 99 13.20 7.12 3.58
C SER A 99 12.91 5.97 2.61
N THR A 100 13.97 5.27 2.19
CA THR A 100 13.83 4.06 1.36
C THR A 100 12.98 3.00 2.05
N GLN A 101 13.06 2.93 3.38
CA GLN A 101 12.25 2.04 4.21
C GLN A 101 10.75 2.32 4.09
N PHE A 102 10.35 3.59 3.99
CA PHE A 102 8.95 3.96 3.79
C PHE A 102 8.46 3.56 2.39
N LEU A 103 9.24 3.86 1.34
CA LEU A 103 8.89 3.46 -0.03
C LEU A 103 8.81 1.94 -0.18
N ASP A 104 9.70 1.22 0.52
CA ASP A 104 9.64 -0.22 0.66
C ASP A 104 8.36 -0.65 1.36
N TYR A 105 8.05 -0.11 2.54
CA TYR A 105 6.81 -0.44 3.22
C TYR A 105 5.57 -0.29 2.31
N VAL A 106 5.41 0.85 1.64
CA VAL A 106 4.28 1.13 0.74
C VAL A 106 4.23 0.11 -0.41
N SER A 107 5.36 -0.18 -1.05
CA SER A 107 5.43 -1.19 -2.12
C SER A 107 5.09 -2.60 -1.62
N THR A 108 5.49 -2.94 -0.38
CA THR A 108 5.17 -4.23 0.24
C THR A 108 3.69 -4.37 0.49
N LEU A 109 3.08 -3.30 1.02
CA LEU A 109 1.68 -3.27 1.39
C LEU A 109 0.81 -3.61 0.18
N GLY A 110 1.06 -2.95 -0.95
CA GLY A 110 0.34 -3.20 -2.21
C GLY A 110 0.48 -4.64 -2.70
N ALA A 111 1.71 -5.16 -2.74
CA ALA A 111 2.00 -6.51 -3.20
C ALA A 111 1.42 -7.60 -2.28
N LEU A 112 1.48 -7.40 -0.96
CA LEU A 112 0.88 -8.28 0.03
C LEU A 112 -0.64 -8.36 -0.14
N HIS A 113 -1.29 -7.20 -0.32
CA HIS A 113 -2.73 -7.15 -0.49
C HIS A 113 -3.19 -7.66 -1.86
N GLU A 114 -2.37 -7.55 -2.89
CA GLU A 114 -2.63 -8.18 -4.20
C GLU A 114 -2.57 -9.70 -4.08
N LEU A 115 -1.60 -10.24 -3.34
CA LEU A 115 -1.49 -11.67 -3.03
C LEU A 115 -2.70 -12.18 -2.22
N LYS A 116 -3.09 -11.46 -1.17
CA LYS A 116 -4.29 -11.81 -0.37
C LYS A 116 -5.57 -11.77 -1.22
N SER A 117 -5.70 -10.76 -2.08
CA SER A 117 -6.81 -10.67 -3.04
C SER A 117 -6.84 -11.88 -3.97
N GLY A 118 -5.70 -12.22 -4.58
CA GLY A 118 -5.58 -13.37 -5.47
C GLY A 118 -5.94 -14.68 -4.77
N LYS A 119 -5.49 -14.87 -3.52
CA LYS A 119 -5.85 -16.03 -2.70
C LYS A 119 -7.38 -16.16 -2.54
N HIS A 120 -8.05 -15.11 -2.07
CA HIS A 120 -9.50 -15.16 -1.84
C HIS A 120 -10.31 -15.21 -3.14
N LEU A 121 -9.80 -14.65 -4.23
CA LEU A 121 -10.42 -14.79 -5.54
C LEU A 121 -10.34 -16.25 -6.01
N ALA A 122 -9.19 -16.91 -5.86
CA ALA A 122 -9.04 -18.32 -6.19
C ALA A 122 -9.97 -19.21 -5.36
N GLU A 123 -10.10 -18.97 -4.05
CA GLU A 123 -11.09 -19.66 -3.19
C GLU A 123 -12.53 -19.45 -3.69
N SER A 124 -12.86 -18.24 -4.18
CA SER A 124 -14.17 -17.96 -4.76
C SER A 124 -14.41 -18.67 -6.09
N LEU A 125 -13.40 -18.83 -6.94
CA LEU A 125 -13.49 -19.56 -8.21
C LEU A 125 -13.62 -21.07 -7.94
N GLU A 126 -12.85 -21.58 -6.99
CA GLU A 126 -12.93 -22.97 -6.53
C GLU A 126 -14.34 -23.33 -6.07
N SER A 127 -14.97 -22.48 -5.25
CA SER A 127 -16.34 -22.70 -4.78
C SER A 127 -17.41 -22.76 -5.90
N LYS A 128 -17.08 -22.27 -7.10
CA LYS A 128 -17.95 -22.30 -8.28
C LYS A 128 -17.63 -23.46 -9.23
N GLY A 129 -16.64 -24.30 -8.90
CA GLY A 129 -16.14 -25.35 -9.77
C GLY A 129 -15.16 -24.88 -10.85
N GLU A 130 -14.72 -23.61 -10.81
CA GLU A 130 -13.78 -22.99 -11.76
C GLU A 130 -12.32 -23.24 -11.32
N LEU A 131 -12.02 -24.47 -10.89
CA LEU A 131 -10.73 -24.92 -10.34
C LEU A 131 -9.58 -25.01 -11.37
N GLY A 132 -9.83 -24.64 -12.62
CA GLY A 132 -8.90 -24.78 -13.74
C GLY A 132 -7.87 -23.65 -13.85
N GLU A 133 -7.49 -23.34 -15.09
CA GLU A 133 -6.47 -22.33 -15.43
C GLU A 133 -6.75 -20.95 -14.85
N GLU A 134 -8.01 -20.62 -14.58
CA GLU A 134 -8.39 -19.31 -14.04
C GLU A 134 -7.93 -19.14 -12.59
N ALA A 135 -8.27 -20.07 -11.70
CA ALA A 135 -7.88 -20.02 -10.28
C ALA A 135 -6.36 -20.13 -10.12
N ILE A 136 -5.74 -21.08 -10.84
CA ILE A 136 -4.27 -21.26 -10.83
C ILE A 136 -3.58 -20.02 -11.41
N GLY A 137 -4.11 -19.45 -12.49
CA GLY A 137 -3.58 -18.26 -13.12
C GLY A 137 -3.60 -17.04 -12.20
N VAL A 138 -4.68 -16.85 -11.44
CA VAL A 138 -4.79 -15.79 -10.43
C VAL A 138 -3.71 -15.93 -9.35
N LEU A 139 -3.50 -17.14 -8.83
CA LEU A 139 -2.47 -17.40 -7.81
C LEU A 139 -1.07 -17.17 -8.37
N ARG A 140 -0.78 -17.65 -9.59
CA ARG A 140 0.53 -17.47 -10.24
C ARG A 140 0.86 -16.01 -10.45
N ARG A 141 -0.08 -15.21 -10.97
CA ARG A 141 0.12 -13.77 -11.22
C ARG A 141 0.40 -13.01 -9.92
N SER A 142 -0.44 -13.22 -8.91
CA SER A 142 -0.31 -12.52 -7.63
C SER A 142 0.96 -12.94 -6.86
N LEU A 143 1.37 -14.21 -6.93
CA LEU A 143 2.63 -14.68 -6.38
C LEU A 143 3.85 -14.10 -7.12
N ALA A 144 3.81 -14.04 -8.45
CA ALA A 144 4.90 -13.46 -9.25
C ALA A 144 5.12 -11.98 -8.87
N ARG A 145 4.03 -11.23 -8.68
CA ARG A 145 4.08 -9.83 -8.24
C ARG A 145 4.71 -9.69 -6.85
N ALA A 146 4.26 -10.50 -5.88
CA ALA A 146 4.82 -10.50 -4.53
C ALA A 146 6.32 -10.85 -4.53
N LYS A 147 6.73 -11.85 -5.32
CA LYS A 147 8.14 -12.25 -5.47
C LYS A 147 8.99 -11.12 -6.00
N LEU A 148 8.54 -10.43 -7.07
CA LEU A 148 9.26 -9.30 -7.64
C LEU A 148 9.55 -8.23 -6.57
N THR A 149 8.55 -7.90 -5.76
CA THR A 149 8.69 -6.92 -4.67
C THR A 149 9.66 -7.39 -3.57
N THR A 150 9.67 -8.68 -3.23
CA THR A 150 10.60 -9.22 -2.22
C THR A 150 12.03 -9.44 -2.74
N GLN A 151 12.19 -9.83 -4.00
CA GLN A 151 13.48 -10.19 -4.58
C GLN A 151 14.31 -8.94 -4.89
N CYS A 152 13.66 -7.87 -5.34
CA CYS A 152 14.28 -6.54 -5.48
C CYS A 152 14.84 -6.00 -4.14
N ARG A 153 14.44 -6.58 -2.99
CA ARG A 153 14.83 -6.12 -1.65
C ARG A 153 15.90 -6.92 -0.94
N SER A 154 16.00 -8.22 -1.20
CA SER A 154 17.15 -9.02 -0.76
C SER A 154 18.46 -8.30 -1.12
N ASP A 155 18.48 -7.72 -2.32
CA ASP A 155 19.65 -7.06 -2.88
C ASP A 155 19.93 -5.68 -2.24
N THR A 156 18.91 -4.96 -1.77
CA THR A 156 19.06 -3.65 -1.10
C THR A 156 19.40 -3.79 0.38
N TRP A 157 18.76 -4.73 1.10
CA TRP A 157 19.03 -5.00 2.51
C TRP A 157 20.47 -5.48 2.72
N ASN A 158 20.92 -6.47 1.95
CA ASN A 158 22.28 -7.00 2.01
C ASN A 158 23.37 -5.95 1.71
N ARG A 159 23.07 -4.97 0.85
CA ARG A 159 23.99 -3.84 0.59
C ARG A 159 24.04 -2.86 1.75
N SER A 160 22.92 -2.63 2.44
CA SER A 160 22.84 -1.67 3.54
C SER A 160 23.49 -2.18 4.84
N SER A 161 23.38 -3.48 5.14
CA SER A 161 24.04 -4.12 6.28
C SER A 161 25.56 -4.18 6.11
N ARG A 162 26.05 -4.55 4.91
CA ARG A 162 27.49 -4.53 4.61
C ARG A 162 28.13 -3.14 4.74
N ARG A 163 27.40 -2.06 4.44
CA ARG A 163 27.90 -0.69 4.62
C ARG A 163 28.01 -0.25 6.08
N ARG A 164 27.24 -0.85 6.99
CA ARG A 164 27.33 -0.55 8.44
C ARG A 164 28.48 -1.30 9.11
N GLU A 165 28.87 -2.47 8.61
CA GLU A 165 30.02 -3.24 9.12
C GLU A 165 31.39 -2.71 8.65
N SER A 166 31.41 -1.76 7.70
CA SER A 166 32.65 -1.16 7.17
C SER A 166 32.93 0.26 7.70
N ARG A 167 32.27 0.68 8.79
CA ARG A 167 32.54 1.92 9.54
C ARG A 167 32.90 1.58 10.97
#